data_AF-D8RRL0-F1
#
_entry.id   AF-D8RRL0-F1
#
_cell.length_a   1.000
_cell.length_b   1.000
_cell.length_c   1.000
_cell.angle_alpha   90.00
_cell.angle_beta   90.00
_cell.angle_gamma   90.00
#
_symmetry.space_group_name_H-M   'P 1'
#
loop_
_entity.id
_entity.type
_entity.pdbx_description
1 polymer ?
#
loop_
_entity_poly.entity_id
_entity_poly.type
_entity_poly.pdbx_seq_one_letter_code
_entity_poly.pdbx_strand_id
1 'polypeptide(L)'
;MAPLPLIVRSAEGLTLLGGESEKLQRLACAGASVSKDGSELAVITGDGVDVFDPVTCNKIQSFRLDGVVAAVFSSAGSFLQIFRKATGPEDKNVGIWDVKTGEAVVLLYQKNFSKSSWPILQFSDDDSVACRLATNSVQIYDAKDFAKGVVDHLHLPGIQAVKLSPAPPSYLATFIPESKGQPAVVQIYESKEASKCQALARRSFFKSSSVTMTWNAGSTGLLVLAVTDDDKSNQSYYGDTKLYYLKSDGTCEGTVPLNKEGPIHDAQWSPTGKEFIVVYGYMPAKAALFDTQCRQVFDFGSGPYNTVRWNPFGSFICLAGFGNLPGDMVFWDRNTLKSIGNTKSPCSVTCEWAPDGRLLMTATTAPRMRVDNGIRIFKYTGALLEEQKINDLYQADWLPGQYVERPASPVSAKSSQKEKQPSAAAIAKSAAYRPPHSSMSASVRAQLFGEEDSNAGSGLSKSALKNKKRREKQKEKSETLPDAPEVVKEVNSETSSGDEFAKKIRALNKKLRQIEELKNKLSGQTPSQEQKSKLQQEALLREEIRKLELSS
;
A
#
# COMPACT_ATOMS: atom_id res chain seq x y z
N MET A 1 -22.32 17.62 14.94
CA MET A 1 -22.12 16.16 14.80
C MET A 1 -21.02 15.86 15.80
N ALA A 2 -21.29 15.10 16.86
CA ALA A 2 -20.25 14.79 17.83
C ALA A 2 -19.10 14.10 17.06
N PRO A 3 -17.85 14.56 17.22
CA PRO A 3 -16.71 13.95 16.54
C PRO A 3 -16.64 12.47 16.93
N LEU A 4 -16.55 11.59 15.93
CA LEU A 4 -16.35 10.16 16.18
C LEU A 4 -15.02 9.97 16.91
N PRO A 5 -14.95 9.05 17.88
CA PRO A 5 -13.73 8.80 18.63
C PRO A 5 -12.62 8.26 17.73
N LEU A 6 -11.45 8.86 17.85
CA LEU A 6 -10.23 8.57 17.11
C LEU A 6 -9.10 8.31 18.09
N ILE A 7 -8.32 7.27 17.85
CA ILE A 7 -7.13 6.96 18.63
C ILE A 7 -5.93 7.57 17.92
N VAL A 8 -5.20 8.42 18.64
CA VAL A 8 -4.03 9.12 18.11
C VAL A 8 -2.84 8.87 19.03
N ARG A 9 -1.76 8.32 18.45
CA ARG A 9 -0.49 8.11 19.15
C ARG A 9 0.55 9.07 18.59
N SER A 10 1.02 9.96 19.44
CA SER A 10 2.12 10.88 19.14
C SER A 10 3.32 10.63 20.05
N ALA A 11 4.38 11.42 19.88
CA ALA A 11 5.51 11.44 20.83
C ALA A 11 5.09 11.81 22.27
N GLU A 12 3.97 12.52 22.44
CA GLU A 12 3.44 12.87 23.76
C GLU A 12 2.65 11.72 24.42
N GLY A 13 2.39 10.63 23.69
CA GLY A 13 1.64 9.47 24.16
C GLY A 13 0.35 9.22 23.37
N LEU A 14 -0.48 8.32 23.89
CA LEU A 14 -1.80 7.99 23.36
C LEU A 14 -2.83 9.01 23.84
N THR A 15 -3.64 9.50 22.91
CA THR A 15 -4.78 10.39 23.20
C THR A 15 -5.98 9.91 22.39
N LEU A 16 -7.16 9.96 23.00
CA LEU A 16 -8.42 9.73 22.32
C LEU A 16 -9.03 11.09 21.93
N LEU A 17 -9.20 11.33 20.64
CA LEU A 17 -9.78 12.56 20.10
C LEU A 17 -11.24 12.32 19.71
N GLY A 18 -12.14 13.17 20.17
CA GLY A 18 -13.57 13.10 19.86
C GLY A 18 -14.38 12.19 20.80
N GLY A 19 -15.49 12.72 21.32
CA GLY A 19 -16.33 12.11 22.38
C GLY A 19 -16.52 13.05 23.58
N GLU A 20 -17.43 12.73 24.51
CA GLU A 20 -17.69 13.53 25.73
C GLU A 20 -16.57 13.44 26.79
N SER A 21 -15.44 12.79 26.49
CA SER A 21 -14.42 12.43 27.47
C SER A 21 -13.01 12.62 26.91
N GLU A 22 -12.43 13.82 27.07
CA GLU A 22 -10.98 14.05 26.94
C GLU A 22 -10.21 13.49 28.16
N LYS A 23 -10.57 12.29 28.65
CA LYS A 23 -10.09 11.78 29.95
C LYS A 23 -8.81 10.97 29.85
N LEU A 24 -8.55 10.28 28.74
CA LEU A 24 -7.32 9.52 28.53
C LEU A 24 -6.25 10.46 27.94
N GLN A 25 -5.71 11.35 28.77
CA GLN A 25 -4.67 12.29 28.33
C GLN A 25 -3.29 11.66 28.44
N ARG A 26 -2.63 11.50 27.29
CA ARG A 26 -1.17 11.33 27.15
C ARG A 26 -0.61 10.13 27.91
N LEU A 27 -1.14 8.93 27.64
CA LEU A 27 -0.54 7.70 28.16
C LEU A 27 0.72 7.37 27.35
N ALA A 28 1.89 7.37 27.99
CA ALA A 28 3.12 6.94 27.35
C ALA A 28 3.00 5.46 26.94
N CYS A 29 3.08 5.17 25.64
CA CYS A 29 2.90 3.83 25.12
C CYS A 29 3.79 3.54 23.91
N ALA A 30 4.18 2.27 23.78
CA ALA A 30 4.92 1.78 22.62
C ALA A 30 4.00 1.42 21.44
N GLY A 31 2.75 1.05 21.72
CA GLY A 31 1.73 0.71 20.74
C GLY A 31 0.34 0.62 21.36
N ALA A 32 -0.68 0.70 20.51
CA ALA A 32 -2.08 0.56 20.90
C ALA A 32 -2.82 -0.31 19.87
N SER A 33 -3.77 -1.11 20.34
CA SER A 33 -4.65 -1.95 19.53
C SER A 33 -6.06 -1.90 20.10
N VAL A 34 -7.06 -1.93 19.23
CA VAL A 34 -8.48 -1.94 19.61
C VAL A 34 -9.09 -3.28 19.25
N SER A 35 -10.04 -3.75 20.04
CA SER A 35 -10.92 -4.85 19.68
C SER A 35 -11.75 -4.51 18.44
N LYS A 36 -12.17 -5.53 17.69
CA LYS A 36 -12.92 -5.35 16.43
C LYS A 36 -14.27 -4.65 16.62
N ASP A 37 -14.89 -4.82 17.78
CA ASP A 37 -16.15 -4.19 18.18
C ASP A 37 -15.97 -2.78 18.79
N GLY A 38 -14.74 -2.38 19.10
CA GLY A 38 -14.41 -1.09 19.70
C GLY A 38 -14.70 -0.99 21.20
N SER A 39 -15.01 -2.10 21.88
CA SER A 39 -15.33 -2.11 23.31
C SER A 39 -14.09 -2.07 24.21
N GLU A 40 -12.94 -2.50 23.70
CA GLU A 40 -11.71 -2.64 24.48
C GLU A 40 -10.49 -2.07 23.73
N LEU A 41 -9.63 -1.39 24.47
CA LEU A 41 -8.39 -0.79 23.98
C LEU A 41 -7.21 -1.33 24.78
N ALA A 42 -6.32 -2.07 24.12
CA ALA A 42 -5.07 -2.55 24.67
C ALA A 42 -3.95 -1.53 24.40
N VAL A 43 -3.29 -1.10 25.46
CA VAL A 43 -2.17 -0.15 25.41
C VAL A 43 -0.92 -0.79 25.98
N ILE A 44 0.15 -0.80 25.17
CA ILE A 44 1.44 -1.36 25.56
C ILE A 44 2.22 -0.30 26.31
N THR A 45 2.43 -0.51 27.61
CA THR A 45 3.21 0.35 28.49
C THR A 45 4.60 -0.26 28.73
N GLY A 46 5.48 0.46 29.44
CA GLY A 46 6.81 -0.07 29.80
C GLY A 46 6.75 -1.32 30.68
N ASP A 47 5.68 -1.45 31.48
CA ASP A 47 5.51 -2.50 32.48
C ASP A 47 4.61 -3.67 31.99
N GLY A 48 4.16 -3.64 30.73
CA GLY A 48 3.32 -4.67 30.12
C GLY A 48 2.19 -4.14 29.26
N VAL A 49 0.98 -4.70 29.42
CA VAL A 49 -0.20 -4.33 28.62
C VAL A 49 -1.36 -3.99 29.54
N ASP A 50 -1.95 -2.83 29.33
CA ASP A 50 -3.14 -2.37 30.05
C ASP A 50 -4.33 -2.33 29.09
N VAL A 51 -5.45 -2.92 29.51
CA VAL A 51 -6.71 -2.91 28.76
C VAL A 51 -7.65 -1.89 29.38
N PHE A 52 -8.20 -1.01 28.55
CA PHE A 52 -9.11 0.05 28.92
C PHE A 52 -10.43 -0.05 28.16
N ASP A 53 -11.51 0.42 28.77
CA ASP A 53 -12.72 0.79 28.05
C ASP A 53 -12.47 2.16 27.37
N PRO A 54 -12.52 2.25 26.04
CA PRO A 54 -12.23 3.50 25.33
C PRO A 54 -13.31 4.58 25.55
N VAL A 55 -14.53 4.22 25.93
CA VAL A 55 -15.62 5.17 26.17
C VAL A 55 -15.53 5.76 27.57
N THR A 56 -15.41 4.91 28.59
CA THR A 56 -15.33 5.36 29.99
C THR A 56 -13.92 5.74 30.43
N CYS A 57 -12.89 5.35 29.65
CA CYS A 57 -11.47 5.49 29.97
C CYS A 57 -11.05 4.75 31.25
N ASN A 58 -11.85 3.79 31.71
CA ASN A 58 -11.54 2.99 32.89
C ASN A 58 -10.64 1.82 32.53
N LYS A 59 -9.67 1.52 33.40
CA LYS A 59 -8.82 0.33 33.28
C LYS A 59 -9.65 -0.91 33.63
N ILE A 60 -9.74 -1.85 32.70
CA ILE A 60 -10.42 -3.15 32.85
C ILE A 60 -9.44 -4.17 33.41
N GLN A 61 -8.27 -4.31 32.77
CA GLN A 61 -7.30 -5.35 33.11
C GLN A 61 -5.86 -4.87 32.92
N SER A 62 -4.91 -5.47 33.65
CA SER A 62 -3.48 -5.17 33.54
C SER A 62 -2.64 -6.45 33.53
N PHE A 63 -1.89 -6.64 32.45
CA PHE A 63 -0.97 -7.76 32.26
C PHE A 63 0.45 -7.27 32.48
N ARG A 64 1.04 -7.63 33.63
CA ARG A 64 2.42 -7.24 33.98
C ARG A 64 3.41 -8.21 33.35
N LEU A 65 4.00 -7.79 32.24
CA LEU A 65 4.89 -8.58 31.41
C LEU A 65 6.03 -7.70 30.91
N ASP A 66 7.26 -8.12 31.13
CA ASP A 66 8.42 -7.35 30.68
C ASP A 66 8.70 -7.57 29.18
N GLY A 67 9.17 -6.51 28.52
CA GLY A 67 9.67 -6.59 27.15
C GLY A 67 8.60 -6.89 26.09
N VAL A 68 7.36 -6.44 26.32
CA VAL A 68 6.27 -6.55 25.33
C VAL A 68 6.58 -5.69 24.10
N VAL A 69 6.41 -6.28 22.92
CA VAL A 69 6.67 -5.62 21.63
C VAL A 69 5.37 -5.38 20.86
N ALA A 70 4.42 -6.32 20.93
CA ALA A 70 3.15 -6.23 20.22
C ALA A 70 2.02 -6.90 21.01
N ALA A 71 0.81 -6.37 20.88
CA ALA A 71 -0.41 -6.90 21.45
C ALA A 71 -1.55 -6.74 20.43
N VAL A 72 -2.42 -7.74 20.33
CA VAL A 72 -3.58 -7.72 19.43
C VAL A 72 -4.70 -8.58 19.99
N PHE A 73 -5.93 -8.10 19.85
CA PHE A 73 -7.12 -8.84 20.25
C PHE A 73 -7.47 -9.95 19.24
N SER A 74 -8.19 -10.96 19.73
CA SER A 74 -8.94 -11.88 18.87
C SER A 74 -10.08 -11.16 18.15
N SER A 75 -10.67 -11.81 17.16
CA SER A 75 -11.67 -11.19 16.30
C SER A 75 -12.95 -10.81 17.06
N ALA A 76 -13.35 -11.59 18.07
CA ALA A 76 -14.46 -11.25 18.96
C ALA A 76 -14.03 -10.53 20.26
N GLY A 77 -12.73 -10.24 20.43
CA GLY A 77 -12.19 -9.53 21.61
C GLY A 77 -12.05 -10.38 22.87
N SER A 78 -12.39 -11.68 22.85
CA SER A 78 -12.34 -12.52 24.05
C SER A 78 -10.91 -12.81 24.52
N PHE A 79 -9.94 -12.83 23.61
CA PHE A 79 -8.56 -13.15 23.89
C PHE A 79 -7.62 -12.02 23.47
N LEU A 80 -6.51 -11.89 24.20
CA LEU A 80 -5.42 -10.96 23.90
C LEU A 80 -4.14 -11.75 23.63
N GLN A 81 -3.62 -11.63 22.41
CA GLN A 81 -2.34 -12.20 22.04
C GLN A 81 -1.23 -11.16 22.29
N ILE A 82 -0.26 -11.53 23.13
CA ILE A 82 0.87 -10.69 23.52
C ILE A 82 2.17 -11.33 23.04
N PHE A 83 3.01 -10.56 22.35
CA PHE A 83 4.35 -10.96 21.94
C PHE A 83 5.40 -10.20 22.76
N ARG A 84 6.29 -10.94 23.40
CA ARG A 84 7.46 -10.42 24.11
C ARG A 84 8.76 -10.75 23.38
N LYS A 85 9.79 -9.94 23.62
CA LYS A 85 11.14 -10.24 23.15
C LYS A 85 11.64 -11.52 23.85
N ALA A 86 12.05 -12.51 23.07
CA ALA A 86 12.61 -13.74 23.63
C ALA A 86 14.04 -13.48 24.16
N THR A 87 14.31 -13.89 25.39
CA THR A 87 15.65 -13.89 26.01
C THR A 87 16.37 -15.22 25.82
N GLY A 88 15.63 -16.32 25.64
CA GLY A 88 16.16 -17.63 25.25
C GLY A 88 15.13 -18.55 24.58
N PRO A 89 15.54 -19.75 24.14
CA PRO A 89 14.66 -20.71 23.45
C PRO A 89 13.58 -21.35 24.33
N GLU A 90 13.82 -21.43 25.64
CA GLU A 90 12.87 -21.95 26.63
C GLU A 90 11.80 -20.92 27.01
N ASP A 91 12.00 -19.64 26.65
CA ASP A 91 11.07 -18.57 26.98
C ASP A 91 9.84 -18.62 26.09
N LYS A 92 8.69 -18.96 26.65
CA LYS A 92 7.41 -18.84 25.95
C LYS A 92 7.10 -17.36 25.70
N ASN A 93 7.46 -16.86 24.52
CA ASN A 93 7.44 -15.44 24.18
C ASN A 93 6.14 -14.98 23.51
N VAL A 94 5.24 -15.89 23.18
CA VAL A 94 3.89 -15.57 22.72
C VAL A 94 2.91 -16.12 23.73
N GLY A 95 2.13 -15.25 24.34
CA GLY A 95 1.06 -15.62 25.26
C GLY A 95 -0.30 -15.23 24.73
N ILE A 96 -1.28 -16.08 24.93
CA ILE A 96 -2.69 -15.80 24.69
C ILE A 96 -3.37 -15.79 26.04
N TRP A 97 -3.97 -14.65 26.34
CA TRP A 97 -4.60 -14.38 27.62
C TRP A 97 -6.09 -14.20 27.40
N ASP A 98 -6.90 -14.74 28.30
CA ASP A 98 -8.32 -14.41 28.35
C ASP A 98 -8.45 -13.01 28.97
N VAL A 99 -9.14 -12.11 28.28
CA VAL A 99 -9.26 -10.71 28.70
C VAL A 99 -10.08 -10.58 29.98
N LYS A 100 -11.09 -11.44 30.17
CA LYS A 100 -12.01 -11.39 31.32
C LYS A 100 -11.38 -11.96 32.58
N THR A 101 -10.77 -13.14 32.46
CA THR A 101 -10.17 -13.84 33.62
C THR A 101 -8.75 -13.35 33.91
N GLY A 102 -8.03 -12.85 32.91
CA GLY A 102 -6.63 -12.49 33.02
C GLY A 102 -5.68 -13.70 33.05
N GLU A 103 -6.18 -14.91 32.79
CA GLU A 103 -5.39 -16.14 32.83
C GLU A 103 -4.70 -16.42 31.49
N ALA A 104 -3.50 -16.99 31.55
CA ALA A 104 -2.77 -17.43 30.37
C ALA A 104 -3.35 -18.74 29.86
N VAL A 105 -4.01 -18.69 28.72
CA VAL A 105 -4.68 -19.84 28.10
C VAL A 105 -3.68 -20.68 27.31
N VAL A 106 -2.81 -20.02 26.54
CA VAL A 106 -1.80 -20.69 25.72
C VAL A 106 -0.50 -19.90 25.76
N LEU A 107 0.61 -20.60 26.03
CA LEU A 107 1.95 -20.04 26.03
C LEU A 107 2.82 -20.79 25.02
N LEU A 108 3.40 -20.08 24.06
CA LEU A 108 4.13 -20.62 22.93
C LEU A 108 5.48 -19.94 22.77
N TYR A 109 6.42 -20.66 22.15
CA TYR A 109 7.66 -20.09 21.65
C TYR A 109 7.58 -19.81 20.15
N GLN A 110 8.08 -18.64 19.75
CA GLN A 110 8.18 -18.18 18.38
C GLN A 110 9.51 -17.47 18.16
N LYS A 111 10.39 -18.09 17.37
CA LYS A 111 11.75 -17.59 17.12
C LYS A 111 11.77 -16.25 16.35
N ASN A 112 10.94 -16.16 15.31
CA ASN A 112 10.95 -15.01 14.40
C ASN A 112 9.67 -14.20 14.56
N PHE A 113 9.83 -12.88 14.74
CA PHE A 113 8.76 -11.90 14.65
C PHE A 113 8.88 -11.13 13.35
N SER A 114 7.85 -11.20 12.51
CA SER A 114 7.66 -10.31 11.38
C SER A 114 6.30 -9.65 11.48
N LYS A 115 6.21 -8.37 11.10
CA LYS A 115 4.92 -7.67 10.99
C LYS A 115 3.97 -8.35 10.01
N SER A 116 4.49 -9.02 8.97
CA SER A 116 3.68 -9.73 7.97
C SER A 116 3.09 -11.06 8.47
N SER A 117 3.75 -11.71 9.43
CA SER A 117 3.30 -12.96 10.03
C SER A 117 2.50 -12.76 11.32
N TRP A 118 2.40 -11.52 11.79
CA TRP A 118 1.60 -11.15 12.97
C TRP A 118 0.15 -10.85 12.55
N PRO A 119 -0.87 -11.30 13.30
CA PRO A 119 -0.84 -12.17 14.49
C PRO A 119 -0.39 -13.61 14.20
N ILE A 120 0.26 -14.26 15.18
CA ILE A 120 0.76 -15.64 15.06
C ILE A 120 -0.37 -16.66 15.12
N LEU A 121 -1.36 -16.41 15.98
CA LEU A 121 -2.57 -17.23 16.06
C LEU A 121 -3.70 -16.43 15.42
N GLN A 122 -4.32 -16.99 14.40
CA GLN A 122 -5.45 -16.37 13.70
C GLN A 122 -6.74 -16.99 14.21
N PHE A 123 -7.67 -16.15 14.64
CA PHE A 123 -8.99 -16.53 15.14
C PHE A 123 -10.06 -16.34 14.06
N SER A 124 -11.08 -17.19 14.06
CA SER A 124 -12.30 -16.96 13.30
C SER A 124 -13.07 -15.76 13.86
N ASP A 125 -14.01 -15.17 13.12
CA ASP A 125 -14.76 -14.00 13.60
C ASP A 125 -15.60 -14.26 14.84
N ASP A 126 -15.99 -15.52 15.08
CA ASP A 126 -16.74 -15.96 16.25
C ASP A 126 -15.86 -16.49 17.40
N ASP A 127 -14.52 -16.38 17.27
CA ASP A 127 -13.53 -16.96 18.19
C ASP A 127 -13.79 -18.44 18.51
N SER A 128 -14.39 -19.21 17.58
CA SER A 128 -14.63 -20.66 17.78
C SER A 128 -13.43 -21.52 17.40
N VAL A 129 -12.67 -21.10 16.40
CA VAL A 129 -11.50 -21.82 15.89
C VAL A 129 -10.32 -20.87 15.83
N ALA A 130 -9.15 -21.39 16.23
CA ALA A 130 -7.90 -20.67 16.07
C ALA A 130 -6.88 -21.53 15.33
N CYS A 131 -6.07 -20.93 14.48
CA CYS A 131 -5.05 -21.64 13.71
C CYS A 131 -3.67 -20.99 13.86
N ARG A 132 -2.64 -21.85 13.88
CA ARG A 132 -1.23 -21.46 13.96
C ARG A 132 -0.47 -22.07 12.79
N LEU A 133 0.40 -21.26 12.17
CA LEU A 133 1.45 -21.76 11.31
C LEU A 133 2.63 -22.27 12.16
N ALA A 134 2.92 -23.56 12.07
CA ALA A 134 4.12 -24.18 12.62
C ALA A 134 5.04 -24.63 11.47
N THR A 135 6.25 -25.09 11.80
CA THR A 135 7.17 -25.61 10.78
C THR A 135 6.56 -26.83 10.10
N ASN A 136 6.40 -26.76 8.77
CA ASN A 136 5.83 -27.83 7.92
C ASN A 136 4.42 -28.29 8.32
N SER A 137 3.67 -27.49 9.08
CA SER A 137 2.33 -27.89 9.51
C SER A 137 1.48 -26.72 9.99
N VAL A 138 0.17 -26.92 9.97
CA VAL A 138 -0.81 -26.03 10.58
C VAL A 138 -1.42 -26.72 11.78
N GLN A 139 -1.40 -26.05 12.93
CA GLN A 139 -2.05 -26.51 14.16
C GLN A 139 -3.38 -25.78 14.31
N ILE A 140 -4.45 -26.55 14.54
CA ILE A 140 -5.81 -26.04 14.72
C ILE A 140 -6.21 -26.28 16.17
N TYR A 141 -6.75 -25.23 16.79
CA TYR A 141 -7.20 -25.21 18.18
C TYR A 141 -8.70 -24.94 18.23
N ASP A 142 -9.39 -25.59 19.17
CA ASP A 142 -10.74 -25.22 19.58
C ASP A 142 -10.64 -24.07 20.57
N ALA A 143 -11.01 -22.87 20.14
CA ALA A 143 -10.85 -21.67 20.96
C ALA A 143 -11.87 -21.59 22.12
N LYS A 144 -12.88 -22.48 22.14
CA LYS A 144 -13.77 -22.65 23.30
C LYS A 144 -13.13 -23.47 24.41
N ASP A 145 -12.20 -24.35 24.07
CA ASP A 145 -11.55 -25.24 25.01
C ASP A 145 -10.10 -25.52 24.62
N PHE A 146 -9.23 -24.59 24.98
CA PHE A 146 -7.79 -24.72 24.79
C PHE A 146 -7.15 -25.82 25.65
N ALA A 147 -7.86 -26.38 26.66
CA ALA A 147 -7.32 -27.47 27.47
C ALA A 147 -7.17 -28.77 26.67
N LYS A 148 -7.98 -28.95 25.61
CA LYS A 148 -7.82 -30.06 24.65
C LYS A 148 -6.51 -29.98 23.86
N GLY A 149 -5.85 -28.83 23.84
CA GLY A 149 -4.65 -28.59 23.04
C GLY A 149 -4.97 -28.54 21.55
N VAL A 150 -4.11 -29.17 20.74
CA VAL A 150 -4.24 -29.19 19.27
C VAL A 150 -5.31 -30.21 18.88
N VAL A 151 -6.43 -29.73 18.33
CA VAL A 151 -7.55 -30.58 17.91
C VAL A 151 -7.26 -31.24 16.58
N ASP A 152 -6.63 -30.51 15.66
CA ASP A 152 -6.23 -31.05 14.36
C ASP A 152 -4.86 -30.55 13.93
N HIS A 153 -4.15 -31.40 13.21
CA HIS A 153 -2.78 -31.15 12.74
C HIS A 153 -2.67 -31.47 11.26
N LEU A 154 -2.60 -30.42 10.45
CA LEU A 154 -2.46 -30.54 9.01
C LEU A 154 -0.97 -30.47 8.63
N HIS A 155 -0.40 -31.62 8.26
CA HIS A 155 0.99 -31.71 7.84
C HIS A 155 1.16 -31.29 6.37
N LEU A 156 1.84 -30.17 6.14
CA LEU A 156 2.12 -29.62 4.80
C LEU A 156 3.60 -29.21 4.71
N PRO A 157 4.46 -30.06 4.15
CA PRO A 157 5.87 -29.76 3.99
C PRO A 157 6.11 -28.47 3.21
N GLY A 158 6.91 -27.56 3.77
CA GLY A 158 7.30 -26.31 3.11
C GLY A 158 6.27 -25.19 3.15
N ILE A 159 5.18 -25.32 3.90
CA ILE A 159 4.19 -24.23 4.06
C ILE A 159 4.83 -22.92 4.55
N GLN A 160 4.45 -21.81 3.93
CA GLN A 160 4.97 -20.46 4.27
C GLN A 160 3.88 -19.51 4.79
N ALA A 161 2.64 -19.67 4.37
CA ALA A 161 1.55 -18.81 4.81
C ALA A 161 0.25 -19.59 4.98
N VAL A 162 -0.55 -19.15 5.95
CA VAL A 162 -1.88 -19.65 6.23
C VAL A 162 -2.81 -18.47 6.48
N LYS A 163 -4.06 -18.56 6.01
CA LYS A 163 -5.12 -17.59 6.29
C LYS A 163 -6.43 -18.30 6.59
N LEU A 164 -6.96 -18.04 7.78
CA LEU A 164 -8.28 -18.51 8.18
C LEU A 164 -9.37 -17.60 7.59
N SER A 165 -10.49 -18.19 7.20
CA SER A 165 -11.64 -17.43 6.71
C SER A 165 -12.36 -16.72 7.86
N PRO A 166 -12.91 -15.51 7.63
CA PRO A 166 -13.53 -14.70 8.67
C PRO A 166 -14.84 -15.31 9.17
N ALA A 167 -15.78 -15.62 8.27
CA ALA A 167 -17.12 -16.11 8.63
C ALA A 167 -17.23 -17.65 8.60
N PRO A 168 -18.15 -18.27 9.38
CA PRO A 168 -18.47 -19.69 9.29
C PRO A 168 -19.19 -20.05 7.97
N PRO A 169 -18.95 -21.23 7.37
CA PRO A 169 -18.02 -22.29 7.79
C PRO A 169 -16.55 -21.87 7.64
N SER A 170 -15.71 -22.24 8.61
CA SER A 170 -14.31 -21.86 8.66
C SER A 170 -13.49 -22.67 7.64
N TYR A 171 -12.95 -21.98 6.65
CA TYR A 171 -12.01 -22.52 5.66
C TYR A 171 -10.58 -22.06 5.98
N LEU A 172 -9.61 -22.91 5.65
CA LEU A 172 -8.19 -22.66 5.83
C LEU A 172 -7.52 -22.57 4.45
N ALA A 173 -7.00 -21.39 4.11
CA ALA A 173 -6.16 -21.22 2.92
C ALA A 173 -4.69 -21.41 3.30
N THR A 174 -3.97 -22.26 2.56
CA THR A 174 -2.55 -22.55 2.78
C THR A 174 -1.76 -22.25 1.51
N PHE A 175 -0.56 -21.71 1.67
CA PHE A 175 0.37 -21.46 0.58
C PHE A 175 1.69 -22.20 0.78
N ILE A 176 2.07 -22.97 -0.23
CA ILE A 176 3.35 -23.67 -0.34
C ILE A 176 4.10 -23.06 -1.54
N PRO A 177 5.29 -22.46 -1.34
CA PRO A 177 6.07 -21.88 -2.43
C PRO A 177 6.70 -22.95 -3.32
N GLU A 178 7.23 -22.52 -4.46
CA GLU A 178 7.96 -23.40 -5.38
C GLU A 178 9.20 -23.99 -4.69
N SER A 179 9.40 -25.31 -4.80
CA SER A 179 10.55 -25.99 -4.21
C SER A 179 10.94 -27.24 -5.00
N LYS A 180 12.24 -27.38 -5.30
CA LYS A 180 12.84 -28.56 -5.95
C LYS A 180 12.06 -29.08 -7.17
N GLY A 181 11.60 -28.17 -8.03
CA GLY A 181 10.84 -28.49 -9.25
C GLY A 181 9.33 -28.72 -9.06
N GLN A 182 8.81 -28.62 -7.83
CA GLN A 182 7.38 -28.57 -7.56
C GLN A 182 6.87 -27.13 -7.68
N PRO A 183 5.74 -26.90 -8.37
CA PRO A 183 5.16 -25.56 -8.50
C PRO A 183 4.72 -25.01 -7.14
N ALA A 184 4.56 -23.69 -7.06
CA ALA A 184 3.89 -23.08 -5.94
C ALA A 184 2.39 -23.45 -5.97
N VAL A 185 1.80 -23.66 -4.80
CA VAL A 185 0.43 -24.16 -4.66
C VAL A 185 -0.29 -23.40 -3.57
N VAL A 186 -1.51 -22.98 -3.87
CA VAL A 186 -2.51 -22.54 -2.89
C VAL A 186 -3.60 -23.60 -2.80
N GLN A 187 -3.94 -23.98 -1.58
CA GLN A 187 -4.98 -24.96 -1.27
C GLN A 187 -5.95 -24.41 -0.24
N ILE A 188 -7.22 -24.81 -0.37
CA ILE A 188 -8.27 -24.52 0.60
C ILE A 188 -8.70 -25.82 1.27
N TYR A 189 -8.73 -25.84 2.59
CA TYR A 189 -9.20 -26.95 3.42
C TYR A 189 -10.39 -26.51 4.25
N GLU A 190 -11.26 -27.44 4.62
CA GLU A 190 -12.27 -27.20 5.66
C GLU A 190 -11.62 -27.33 7.05
N SER A 191 -11.84 -26.35 7.93
CA SER A 191 -11.10 -26.27 9.19
C SER A 191 -11.43 -27.37 10.20
N LYS A 192 -12.61 -28.00 10.12
CA LYS A 192 -13.04 -29.04 11.08
C LYS A 192 -12.40 -30.41 10.85
N GLU A 193 -11.99 -30.68 9.61
CA GLU A 193 -11.44 -31.98 9.19
C GLU A 193 -10.24 -31.79 8.26
N ALA A 194 -9.42 -30.78 8.54
CA ALA A 194 -8.34 -30.37 7.66
C ALA A 194 -7.32 -31.49 7.39
N SER A 195 -7.01 -32.33 8.39
CA SER A 195 -6.09 -33.47 8.22
C SER A 195 -6.69 -34.68 7.51
N LYS A 196 -8.02 -34.81 7.50
CA LYS A 196 -8.72 -36.00 6.97
C LYS A 196 -9.27 -35.77 5.56
N CYS A 197 -9.58 -34.53 5.22
CA CYS A 197 -10.16 -34.17 3.93
C CYS A 197 -9.10 -33.81 2.89
N GLN A 198 -9.40 -34.13 1.63
CA GLN A 198 -8.66 -33.56 0.50
C GLN A 198 -8.95 -32.06 0.41
N ALA A 199 -7.99 -31.29 -0.14
CA ALA A 199 -8.18 -29.87 -0.40
C ALA A 199 -9.41 -29.67 -1.31
N LEU A 200 -10.32 -28.78 -0.90
CA LEU A 200 -11.55 -28.45 -1.62
C LEU A 200 -11.25 -27.74 -2.95
N ALA A 201 -10.28 -26.84 -2.92
CA ALA A 201 -9.81 -26.09 -4.06
C ALA A 201 -8.28 -26.11 -4.07
N ARG A 202 -7.68 -26.21 -5.25
CA ARG A 202 -6.23 -26.27 -5.40
C ARG A 202 -5.80 -25.57 -6.68
N ARG A 203 -5.04 -24.48 -6.52
CA ARG A 203 -4.40 -23.80 -7.63
C ARG A 203 -2.89 -23.90 -7.56
N SER A 204 -2.27 -24.39 -8.63
CA SER A 204 -0.82 -24.32 -8.83
C SER A 204 -0.44 -23.18 -9.76
N PHE A 205 0.72 -22.56 -9.50
CA PHE A 205 1.32 -21.56 -10.37
C PHE A 205 2.85 -21.61 -10.27
N PHE A 206 3.51 -21.09 -11.30
CA PHE A 206 4.96 -21.10 -11.44
C PHE A 206 5.51 -19.69 -11.29
N LYS A 207 6.75 -19.56 -10.81
CA LYS A 207 7.41 -18.27 -10.58
C LYS A 207 6.61 -17.40 -9.60
N SER A 208 6.56 -17.78 -8.33
CA SER A 208 6.01 -16.91 -7.29
C SER A 208 6.87 -17.02 -6.05
N SER A 209 7.38 -15.89 -5.56
CA SER A 209 8.19 -15.84 -4.35
C SER A 209 7.32 -15.63 -3.12
N SER A 210 6.28 -14.81 -3.22
CA SER A 210 5.39 -14.48 -2.11
C SER A 210 3.94 -14.35 -2.56
N VAL A 211 3.02 -14.52 -1.60
CA VAL A 211 1.59 -14.47 -1.84
C VAL A 211 0.90 -13.72 -0.70
N THR A 212 -0.04 -12.84 -1.08
CA THR A 212 -1.02 -12.27 -0.16
C THR A 212 -2.38 -12.89 -0.40
N MET A 213 -2.96 -13.48 0.65
CA MET A 213 -4.26 -14.15 0.62
C MET A 213 -5.30 -13.29 1.35
N THR A 214 -6.42 -12.99 0.69
CA THR A 214 -7.52 -12.21 1.26
C THR A 214 -8.87 -12.87 0.99
N TRP A 215 -9.57 -13.23 2.08
CA TRP A 215 -10.91 -13.80 2.04
C TRP A 215 -11.96 -12.71 1.88
N ASN A 216 -13.08 -13.04 1.22
CA ASN A 216 -14.27 -12.21 1.25
C ASN A 216 -15.00 -12.33 2.59
N ALA A 217 -15.88 -11.36 2.90
CA ALA A 217 -16.61 -11.34 4.17
C ALA A 217 -17.48 -12.59 4.43
N GLY A 218 -17.98 -13.24 3.37
CA GLY A 218 -18.80 -14.46 3.47
C GLY A 218 -18.02 -15.77 3.43
N SER A 219 -16.69 -15.75 3.42
CA SER A 219 -15.83 -16.95 3.29
C SER A 219 -16.11 -17.82 2.05
N THR A 220 -16.72 -17.27 1.00
CA THR A 220 -17.03 -17.97 -0.26
C THR A 220 -15.94 -17.86 -1.31
N GLY A 221 -15.06 -16.86 -1.22
CA GLY A 221 -14.07 -16.54 -2.23
C GLY A 221 -12.77 -16.01 -1.63
N LEU A 222 -11.66 -16.43 -2.23
CA LEU A 222 -10.29 -16.07 -1.85
C LEU A 222 -9.61 -15.38 -3.03
N LEU A 223 -9.06 -14.18 -2.78
CA LEU A 223 -8.13 -13.54 -3.68
C LEU A 223 -6.70 -13.85 -3.25
N VAL A 224 -5.89 -14.21 -4.24
CA VAL A 224 -4.51 -14.62 -4.09
C VAL A 224 -3.67 -13.73 -4.98
N LEU A 225 -3.00 -12.75 -4.39
CA LEU A 225 -2.04 -11.89 -5.08
C LEU A 225 -0.67 -12.54 -5.00
N ALA A 226 -0.22 -13.15 -6.09
CA ALA A 226 1.10 -13.74 -6.22
C ALA A 226 2.08 -12.70 -6.76
N VAL A 227 3.21 -12.52 -6.07
CA VAL A 227 4.30 -11.61 -6.44
C VAL A 227 5.54 -12.43 -6.75
N THR A 228 6.26 -12.01 -7.79
CA THR A 228 7.47 -12.66 -8.30
C THR A 228 8.63 -11.67 -8.23
N ASP A 229 9.56 -11.85 -7.30
CA ASP A 229 10.65 -10.88 -7.12
C ASP A 229 11.74 -11.00 -8.20
N ASP A 230 12.03 -12.22 -8.68
CA ASP A 230 13.06 -12.48 -9.69
C ASP A 230 12.42 -12.94 -11.01
N ASP A 231 12.18 -11.99 -11.92
CA ASP A 231 11.85 -12.36 -13.28
C ASP A 231 13.12 -12.79 -14.02
N LYS A 232 13.29 -14.10 -14.23
CA LYS A 232 14.36 -14.69 -15.06
C LYS A 232 14.39 -14.12 -16.49
N SER A 233 13.32 -13.44 -16.94
CA SER A 233 13.26 -12.76 -18.23
C SER A 233 14.02 -11.42 -18.26
N ASN A 234 14.38 -10.86 -17.09
CA ASN A 234 15.02 -9.55 -16.93
C ASN A 234 14.24 -8.38 -17.56
N GLN A 235 12.94 -8.56 -17.88
CA GLN A 235 12.10 -7.53 -18.49
C GLN A 235 11.48 -6.57 -17.47
N SER A 236 11.34 -7.00 -16.20
CA SER A 236 10.75 -6.20 -15.13
C SER A 236 11.65 -6.19 -13.89
N TYR A 237 12.26 -5.03 -13.59
CA TYR A 237 13.09 -4.83 -12.39
C TYR A 237 12.29 -4.92 -11.08
N TYR A 238 10.96 -4.74 -11.16
CA TYR A 238 10.05 -4.74 -10.02
C TYR A 238 9.26 -6.04 -9.85
N GLY A 239 9.60 -7.08 -10.64
CA GLY A 239 8.88 -8.33 -10.61
C GLY A 239 7.54 -8.33 -11.36
N ASP A 240 6.88 -9.49 -11.35
CA ASP A 240 5.56 -9.71 -11.95
C ASP A 240 4.53 -10.06 -10.86
N THR A 241 3.33 -9.49 -10.97
CA THR A 241 2.24 -9.71 -10.02
C THR A 241 1.02 -10.28 -10.73
N LYS A 242 0.47 -11.37 -10.21
CA LYS A 242 -0.74 -12.01 -10.75
C LYS A 242 -1.79 -12.15 -9.67
N LEU A 243 -3.03 -11.86 -10.04
CA LEU A 243 -4.19 -12.06 -9.18
C LEU A 243 -4.90 -13.34 -9.58
N TYR A 244 -5.03 -14.26 -8.64
CA TYR A 244 -5.87 -15.45 -8.76
C TYR A 244 -7.08 -15.33 -7.86
N TYR A 245 -8.17 -15.94 -8.30
CA TYR A 245 -9.39 -16.09 -7.54
C TYR A 245 -9.70 -17.58 -7.40
N LEU A 246 -9.93 -18.00 -6.16
CA LEU A 246 -10.35 -19.35 -5.81
C LEU A 246 -11.64 -19.26 -5.01
N LYS A 247 -12.66 -19.99 -5.43
CA LYS A 247 -13.89 -20.15 -4.66
C LYS A 247 -13.75 -21.29 -3.65
N SER A 248 -14.38 -21.17 -2.48
CA SER A 248 -14.26 -22.18 -1.41
C SER A 248 -14.86 -23.55 -1.78
N ASP A 249 -15.76 -23.58 -2.75
CA ASP A 249 -16.38 -24.81 -3.29
C ASP A 249 -15.58 -25.45 -4.44
N GLY A 250 -14.47 -24.85 -4.87
CA GLY A 250 -13.66 -25.33 -5.99
C GLY A 250 -14.28 -25.15 -7.38
N THR A 251 -15.46 -24.53 -7.49
CA THR A 251 -16.17 -24.41 -8.79
C THR A 251 -15.56 -23.35 -9.71
N CYS A 252 -14.96 -22.31 -9.13
CA CYS A 252 -14.33 -21.22 -9.88
C CYS A 252 -12.89 -21.05 -9.41
N GLU A 253 -11.96 -21.43 -10.29
CA GLU A 253 -10.53 -21.25 -10.08
C GLU A 253 -9.89 -20.64 -11.33
N GLY A 254 -9.31 -19.45 -11.19
CA GLY A 254 -8.74 -18.78 -12.35
C GLY A 254 -7.90 -17.56 -12.03
N THR A 255 -7.14 -17.14 -13.03
CA THR A 255 -6.49 -15.83 -13.03
C THR A 255 -7.55 -14.78 -13.34
N VAL A 256 -7.55 -13.66 -12.61
CA VAL A 256 -8.44 -12.54 -12.93
C VAL A 256 -7.95 -11.89 -14.24
N PRO A 257 -8.80 -11.77 -15.28
CA PRO A 257 -8.39 -11.18 -16.55
C PRO A 257 -8.22 -9.67 -16.41
N LEU A 258 -6.99 -9.20 -16.48
CA LEU A 258 -6.63 -7.78 -16.44
C LEU A 258 -6.36 -7.29 -17.86
N ASN A 259 -7.06 -6.22 -18.29
CA ASN A 259 -6.99 -5.71 -19.66
C ASN A 259 -5.88 -4.67 -19.90
N LYS A 260 -4.96 -4.53 -18.94
CA LYS A 260 -3.84 -3.60 -19.00
C LYS A 260 -2.61 -4.26 -18.39
N GLU A 261 -1.50 -4.17 -19.10
CA GLU A 261 -0.22 -4.68 -18.62
C GLU A 261 0.37 -3.81 -17.51
N GLY A 262 1.02 -4.49 -16.56
CA GLY A 262 1.74 -3.88 -15.44
C GLY A 262 1.33 -4.47 -14.10
N PRO A 263 1.93 -3.97 -13.01
CA PRO A 263 1.74 -4.54 -11.68
C PRO A 263 0.35 -4.24 -11.12
N ILE A 264 -0.08 -5.05 -10.16
CA ILE A 264 -1.26 -4.82 -9.33
C ILE A 264 -0.81 -4.03 -8.11
N HIS A 265 -1.37 -2.84 -7.93
CA HIS A 265 -1.03 -1.95 -6.81
C HIS A 265 -1.87 -2.27 -5.57
N ASP A 266 -3.16 -2.56 -5.75
CA ASP A 266 -4.07 -2.90 -4.65
C ASP A 266 -5.25 -3.75 -5.17
N ALA A 267 -5.76 -4.63 -4.31
CA ALA A 267 -6.92 -5.47 -4.57
C ALA A 267 -7.74 -5.60 -3.28
N GLN A 268 -8.97 -5.10 -3.30
CA GLN A 268 -9.81 -5.04 -2.10
C GLN A 268 -11.21 -5.61 -2.35
N TRP A 269 -11.61 -6.56 -1.50
CA TRP A 269 -12.98 -7.04 -1.41
C TRP A 269 -13.94 -5.94 -0.97
N SER A 270 -15.14 -5.95 -1.54
CA SER A 270 -16.27 -5.21 -1.00
C SER A 270 -16.63 -5.74 0.39
N PRO A 271 -17.13 -4.89 1.30
CA PRO A 271 -17.59 -5.33 2.62
C PRO A 271 -18.71 -6.38 2.57
N THR A 272 -19.49 -6.38 1.48
CA THR A 272 -20.54 -7.40 1.25
C THR A 272 -19.99 -8.73 0.78
N GLY A 273 -18.73 -8.77 0.32
CA GLY A 273 -18.04 -9.97 -0.16
C GLY A 273 -18.51 -10.49 -1.53
N LYS A 274 -19.32 -9.73 -2.28
CA LYS A 274 -19.86 -10.15 -3.59
C LYS A 274 -19.03 -9.65 -4.78
N GLU A 275 -18.23 -8.64 -4.55
CA GLU A 275 -17.47 -7.94 -5.59
C GLU A 275 -16.12 -7.49 -5.03
N PHE A 276 -15.16 -7.18 -5.90
CA PHE A 276 -13.86 -6.66 -5.51
C PHE A 276 -13.34 -5.67 -6.54
N ILE A 277 -12.53 -4.71 -6.10
CA ILE A 277 -11.87 -3.74 -6.99
C ILE A 277 -10.40 -4.07 -7.05
N VAL A 278 -9.84 -3.94 -8.26
CA VAL A 278 -8.41 -4.10 -8.52
C VAL A 278 -7.89 -2.84 -9.17
N VAL A 279 -6.76 -2.33 -8.66
CA VAL A 279 -5.98 -1.25 -9.28
C VAL A 279 -4.72 -1.84 -9.85
N TYR A 280 -4.57 -1.74 -11.18
CA TYR A 280 -3.52 -2.44 -11.90
C TYR A 280 -3.01 -1.68 -13.12
N GLY A 281 -1.85 -2.10 -13.59
CA GLY A 281 -1.19 -1.59 -14.78
C GLY A 281 -0.18 -0.48 -14.49
N TYR A 282 0.65 -0.19 -15.50
CA TYR A 282 1.60 0.91 -15.42
C TYR A 282 0.89 2.26 -15.27
N MET A 283 1.48 3.13 -14.45
CA MET A 283 0.94 4.46 -14.15
C MET A 283 0.77 5.28 -15.44
N PRO A 284 -0.38 5.93 -15.67
CA PRO A 284 -1.57 6.01 -14.80
C PRO A 284 -2.32 4.65 -14.69
N ALA A 285 -2.46 4.12 -13.48
CA ALA A 285 -3.06 2.81 -13.24
C ALA A 285 -4.55 2.82 -13.55
N LYS A 286 -5.07 1.66 -13.92
CA LYS A 286 -6.49 1.43 -14.20
C LYS A 286 -7.15 0.84 -12.97
N ALA A 287 -8.34 1.33 -12.62
CA ALA A 287 -9.15 0.78 -11.54
C ALA A 287 -10.41 0.17 -12.13
N ALA A 288 -10.67 -1.11 -11.83
CA ALA A 288 -11.86 -1.80 -12.32
C ALA A 288 -12.52 -2.65 -11.23
N LEU A 289 -13.84 -2.77 -11.33
CA LEU A 289 -14.67 -3.58 -10.45
C LEU A 289 -14.95 -4.94 -11.09
N PHE A 290 -14.82 -6.00 -10.31
CA PHE A 290 -15.07 -7.38 -10.70
C PHE A 290 -16.11 -8.05 -9.81
N ASP A 291 -16.87 -8.98 -10.38
CA ASP A 291 -17.78 -9.87 -9.66
C ASP A 291 -17.06 -11.12 -9.13
N THR A 292 -17.75 -11.96 -8.35
CA THR A 292 -17.24 -13.27 -7.89
C THR A 292 -16.97 -14.29 -9.00
N GLN A 293 -17.25 -13.96 -10.26
CA GLN A 293 -16.92 -14.78 -11.44
C GLN A 293 -15.72 -14.20 -12.21
N CYS A 294 -15.04 -13.20 -11.65
CA CYS A 294 -13.92 -12.50 -12.25
C CYS A 294 -14.27 -11.75 -13.55
N ARG A 295 -15.55 -11.40 -13.76
CA ARG A 295 -15.97 -10.57 -14.89
C ARG A 295 -15.91 -9.10 -14.49
N GLN A 296 -15.39 -8.28 -15.39
CA GLN A 296 -15.33 -6.84 -15.18
C GLN A 296 -16.75 -6.26 -15.29
N VAL A 297 -17.26 -5.73 -14.18
CA VAL A 297 -18.59 -5.10 -14.08
C VAL A 297 -18.52 -3.62 -14.47
N PHE A 298 -17.48 -2.93 -13.99
CA PHE A 298 -17.32 -1.50 -14.23
C PHE A 298 -15.85 -1.10 -14.35
N ASP A 299 -15.61 -0.01 -15.08
CA ASP A 299 -14.30 0.60 -15.29
C ASP A 299 -14.31 2.01 -14.72
N PHE A 300 -13.53 2.26 -13.66
CA PHE A 300 -13.41 3.59 -13.06
C PHE A 300 -12.48 4.52 -13.86
N GLY A 301 -11.84 3.99 -14.91
CA GLY A 301 -10.89 4.71 -15.75
C GLY A 301 -9.45 4.61 -15.25
N SER A 302 -8.58 5.38 -15.91
CA SER A 302 -7.16 5.45 -15.58
C SER A 302 -6.83 6.73 -14.82
N GLY A 303 -5.96 6.63 -13.82
CA GLY A 303 -5.51 7.78 -13.04
C GLY A 303 -4.28 7.44 -12.19
N PRO A 304 -3.72 8.40 -11.45
CA PRO A 304 -2.61 8.15 -10.54
C PRO A 304 -3.13 7.45 -9.26
N TYR A 305 -3.62 6.23 -9.38
CA TYR A 305 -4.19 5.44 -8.28
C TYR A 305 -3.26 4.30 -7.88
N ASN A 306 -3.08 4.07 -6.59
CA ASN A 306 -2.41 2.88 -6.06
C ASN A 306 -3.13 2.29 -4.85
N THR A 307 -4.23 2.88 -4.39
CA THR A 307 -4.95 2.43 -3.19
C THR A 307 -6.44 2.55 -3.41
N VAL A 308 -7.18 1.53 -2.98
CA VAL A 308 -8.65 1.52 -2.96
C VAL A 308 -9.11 1.37 -1.53
N ARG A 309 -10.14 2.13 -1.15
CA ARG A 309 -10.82 1.96 0.13
C ARG A 309 -12.33 1.97 -0.04
N TRP A 310 -12.96 0.85 0.26
CA TRP A 310 -14.41 0.75 0.45
C TRP A 310 -14.84 1.37 1.78
N ASN A 311 -15.95 2.08 1.80
CA ASN A 311 -16.62 2.40 3.05
C ASN A 311 -17.14 1.11 3.72
N PRO A 312 -17.36 1.09 5.04
CA PRO A 312 -17.80 -0.12 5.75
C PRO A 312 -19.11 -0.74 5.24
N PHE A 313 -20.01 0.07 4.67
CA PHE A 313 -21.30 -0.38 4.13
C PHE A 313 -21.25 -0.81 2.65
N GLY A 314 -20.18 -0.50 1.93
CA GLY A 314 -20.02 -0.80 0.50
C GLY A 314 -20.67 0.20 -0.47
N SER A 315 -21.34 1.24 0.02
CA SER A 315 -22.01 2.27 -0.80
C SER A 315 -21.07 3.35 -1.38
N PHE A 316 -19.88 3.58 -0.80
CA PHE A 316 -18.90 4.57 -1.27
C PHE A 316 -17.51 3.96 -1.44
N ILE A 317 -16.79 4.43 -2.45
CA ILE A 317 -15.43 3.99 -2.77
C ILE A 317 -14.52 5.22 -2.87
N CYS A 318 -13.34 5.13 -2.27
CA CYS A 318 -12.26 6.10 -2.46
C CYS A 318 -11.13 5.45 -3.27
N LEU A 319 -10.84 6.02 -4.44
CA LEU A 319 -9.63 5.71 -5.22
C LEU A 319 -8.60 6.78 -4.94
N ALA A 320 -7.40 6.39 -4.51
CA ALA A 320 -6.37 7.33 -4.09
C ALA A 320 -4.98 6.97 -4.61
N GLY A 321 -4.15 8.00 -4.74
CA GLY A 321 -2.73 7.89 -5.08
C GLY A 321 -1.83 8.38 -3.96
N PHE A 322 -1.36 7.50 -3.09
CA PHE A 322 -0.53 7.83 -1.93
C PHE A 322 0.97 7.53 -2.12
N GLY A 323 1.80 8.04 -1.20
CA GLY A 323 3.26 7.85 -1.24
C GLY A 323 3.94 8.72 -2.30
N ASN A 324 4.43 8.10 -3.37
CA ASN A 324 5.15 8.80 -4.46
C ASN A 324 4.22 9.52 -5.44
N LEU A 325 2.91 9.35 -5.28
CA LEU A 325 1.88 9.96 -6.11
C LEU A 325 1.41 11.28 -5.49
N PRO A 326 0.76 12.17 -6.27
CA PRO A 326 0.40 13.52 -5.82
C PRO A 326 -0.59 13.59 -4.64
N GLY A 327 -1.20 12.48 -4.21
CA GLY A 327 -2.23 12.48 -3.17
C GLY A 327 -3.64 12.70 -3.71
N ASP A 328 -3.88 12.50 -5.01
CA ASP A 328 -5.20 12.70 -5.60
C ASP A 328 -6.16 11.61 -5.10
N MET A 329 -7.34 12.02 -4.65
CA MET A 329 -8.40 11.15 -4.15
C MET A 329 -9.70 11.41 -4.90
N VAL A 330 -10.34 10.37 -5.37
CA VAL A 330 -11.61 10.43 -6.10
C VAL A 330 -12.64 9.55 -5.39
N PHE A 331 -13.76 10.16 -5.03
CA PHE A 331 -14.87 9.50 -4.37
C PHE A 331 -15.91 9.07 -5.40
N TRP A 332 -16.36 7.83 -5.28
CA TRP A 332 -17.36 7.21 -6.13
C TRP A 332 -18.52 6.69 -5.31
N ASP A 333 -19.72 6.82 -5.87
CA ASP A 333 -20.93 6.16 -5.38
C ASP A 333 -21.04 4.79 -6.05
N ARG A 334 -21.13 3.72 -5.27
CA ARG A 334 -21.23 2.35 -5.79
C ARG A 334 -22.57 2.10 -6.47
N ASN A 335 -23.66 2.67 -5.94
CA ASN A 335 -25.02 2.43 -6.43
C ASN A 335 -25.28 3.16 -7.74
N THR A 336 -24.79 4.40 -7.85
CA THR A 336 -24.97 5.21 -9.07
C THR A 336 -23.82 5.09 -10.06
N LEU A 337 -22.68 4.53 -9.64
CA LEU A 337 -21.43 4.41 -10.43
C LEU A 337 -20.94 5.77 -10.96
N LYS A 338 -21.21 6.84 -10.22
CA LYS A 338 -20.79 8.21 -10.57
C LYS A 338 -19.73 8.71 -9.61
N SER A 339 -18.82 9.51 -10.14
CA SER A 339 -17.88 10.27 -9.32
C SER A 339 -18.65 11.36 -8.55
N ILE A 340 -18.46 11.37 -7.24
CA ILE A 340 -19.10 12.33 -6.33
C ILE A 340 -18.26 13.60 -6.26
N GLY A 341 -16.95 13.44 -6.12
CA GLY A 341 -16.02 14.54 -5.96
C GLY A 341 -14.57 14.10 -6.01
N ASN A 342 -13.69 15.05 -6.28
CA ASN A 342 -12.26 14.89 -6.26
C ASN A 342 -11.66 15.82 -5.20
N THR A 343 -10.64 15.34 -4.50
CA THR A 343 -9.89 16.12 -3.53
C THR A 343 -8.44 15.67 -3.53
N LYS A 344 -7.61 16.35 -2.76
CA LYS A 344 -6.18 16.06 -2.69
C LYS A 344 -5.72 16.02 -1.24
N SER A 345 -5.03 14.94 -0.89
CA SER A 345 -4.33 14.78 0.39
C SER A 345 -2.88 14.37 0.13
N PRO A 346 -1.96 15.33 -0.01
CA PRO A 346 -0.57 15.02 -0.31
C PRO A 346 0.11 14.29 0.85
N CYS A 347 1.07 13.43 0.52
CA CYS A 347 1.96 12.73 1.45
C CYS A 347 1.29 11.80 2.47
N SER A 348 -0.01 11.53 2.34
CA SER A 348 -0.72 10.62 3.24
C SER A 348 -0.17 9.20 3.15
N VAL A 349 -0.05 8.55 4.31
CA VAL A 349 0.50 7.21 4.46
C VAL A 349 -0.62 6.20 4.69
N THR A 350 -1.61 6.56 5.52
CA THR A 350 -2.78 5.73 5.80
C THR A 350 -4.06 6.45 5.35
N CYS A 351 -5.06 5.65 5.01
CA CYS A 351 -6.36 6.12 4.53
C CYS A 351 -7.42 5.10 4.94
N GLU A 352 -8.35 5.55 5.78
CA GLU A 352 -9.37 4.70 6.39
C GLU A 352 -10.70 5.43 6.49
N TRP A 353 -11.78 4.70 6.18
CA TRP A 353 -13.13 5.20 6.38
C TRP A 353 -13.51 5.09 7.85
N ALA A 354 -14.23 6.10 8.34
CA ALA A 354 -14.85 6.02 9.63
C ALA A 354 -15.89 4.89 9.66
N PRO A 355 -16.14 4.27 10.83
CA PRO A 355 -17.15 3.23 10.99
C PRO A 355 -18.58 3.66 10.60
N ASP A 356 -18.86 4.98 10.62
CA ASP A 356 -20.13 5.54 10.18
C ASP A 356 -20.28 5.60 8.63
N GLY A 357 -19.21 5.28 7.90
CA GLY A 357 -19.14 5.25 6.44
C GLY A 357 -19.34 6.59 5.74
N ARG A 358 -19.24 7.72 6.46
CA ARG A 358 -19.44 9.07 5.91
C ARG A 358 -18.19 9.93 5.96
N LEU A 359 -17.29 9.63 6.89
CA LEU A 359 -16.01 10.32 7.01
C LEU A 359 -14.89 9.43 6.49
N LEU A 360 -13.89 10.05 5.87
CA LEU A 360 -12.65 9.42 5.47
C LEU A 360 -11.52 10.16 6.18
N MET A 361 -10.67 9.43 6.87
CA MET A 361 -9.45 9.98 7.45
C MET A 361 -8.26 9.64 6.56
N THR A 362 -7.38 10.62 6.38
CA THR A 362 -6.01 10.37 5.94
C THR A 362 -5.05 10.80 7.03
N ALA A 363 -3.98 10.03 7.23
CA ALA A 363 -2.94 10.39 8.18
C ALA A 363 -1.55 10.28 7.56
N THR A 364 -0.70 11.23 7.94
CA THR A 364 0.72 11.27 7.59
C THR A 364 1.51 10.91 8.84
N THR A 365 2.10 9.71 8.84
CA THR A 365 2.71 9.11 10.04
C THR A 365 4.23 8.93 9.90
N ALA A 366 4.97 9.25 10.96
CA ALA A 366 6.36 8.87 11.19
C ALA A 366 6.48 7.37 11.53
N PRO A 367 7.59 6.70 11.17
CA PRO A 367 8.81 7.26 10.57
C PRO A 367 8.79 7.34 9.03
N ARG A 368 7.75 6.82 8.37
CA ARG A 368 7.70 6.72 6.90
C ARG A 368 7.73 8.11 6.24
N MET A 369 6.93 9.03 6.76
CA MET A 369 6.97 10.45 6.43
C MET A 369 7.21 11.23 7.71
N ARG A 370 8.11 12.22 7.69
CA ARG A 370 8.43 13.08 8.85
C ARG A 370 8.06 14.54 8.63
N VAL A 371 7.53 14.86 7.44
CA VAL A 371 7.17 16.21 7.03
C VAL A 371 5.66 16.29 6.90
N ASP A 372 5.07 17.36 7.44
CA ASP A 372 3.62 17.59 7.46
C ASP A 372 2.81 16.44 8.07
N ASN A 373 3.33 15.87 9.16
CA ASN A 373 2.62 14.88 9.96
C ASN A 373 1.33 15.48 10.53
N GLY A 374 0.27 14.68 10.51
CA GLY A 374 -1.05 15.15 10.88
C GLY A 374 -2.17 14.28 10.33
N ILE A 375 -3.38 14.65 10.70
CA ILE A 375 -4.62 13.95 10.40
C ILE A 375 -5.52 14.92 9.62
N ARG A 376 -6.13 14.43 8.55
CA ARG A 376 -7.15 15.15 7.78
C ARG A 376 -8.41 14.32 7.69
N ILE A 377 -9.54 14.93 7.98
CA ILE A 377 -10.86 14.29 7.94
C ILE A 377 -11.66 14.91 6.80
N PHE A 378 -12.06 14.06 5.87
CA PHE A 378 -12.87 14.41 4.71
C PHE A 378 -14.26 13.81 4.87
N LYS A 379 -15.26 14.49 4.30
CA LYS A 379 -16.58 13.90 4.07
C LYS A 379 -16.53 12.99 2.83
N TYR A 380 -17.44 12.02 2.72
CA TYR A 380 -17.64 11.18 1.53
C TYR A 380 -17.84 11.96 0.21
N THR A 381 -18.16 13.25 0.29
CA THR A 381 -18.25 14.16 -0.87
C THR A 381 -16.90 14.75 -1.31
N GLY A 382 -15.81 14.46 -0.59
CA GLY A 382 -14.47 15.02 -0.80
C GLY A 382 -14.20 16.37 -0.11
N ALA A 383 -15.17 16.92 0.62
CA ALA A 383 -14.99 18.16 1.36
C ALA A 383 -14.13 17.93 2.62
N LEU A 384 -13.07 18.72 2.80
CA LEU A 384 -12.26 18.72 4.02
C LEU A 384 -13.08 19.31 5.17
N LEU A 385 -13.18 18.58 6.28
CA LEU A 385 -13.89 19.01 7.49
C LEU A 385 -12.91 19.50 8.55
N GLU A 386 -11.83 18.74 8.77
CA GLU A 386 -10.88 19.00 9.84
C GLU A 386 -9.46 18.65 9.40
N GLU A 387 -8.49 19.46 9.81
CA GLU A 387 -7.07 19.21 9.62
C GLU A 387 -6.34 19.52 10.94
N GLN A 388 -5.67 18.52 11.49
CA GLN A 388 -4.89 18.63 12.71
C GLN A 388 -3.44 18.26 12.43
N LYS A 389 -2.54 19.22 12.65
CA LYS A 389 -1.09 19.00 12.48
C LYS A 389 -0.49 18.49 13.79
N ILE A 390 0.30 17.43 13.70
CA ILE A 390 0.94 16.77 14.85
C ILE A 390 2.38 16.47 14.43
N ASN A 391 3.37 17.00 15.15
CA ASN A 391 4.79 16.91 14.74
C ASN A 391 5.24 15.47 14.51
N ASP A 392 5.08 14.61 15.52
CA ASP A 392 5.44 13.20 15.45
C ASP A 392 4.19 12.35 15.67
N LEU A 393 3.50 12.03 14.58
CA LEU A 393 2.35 11.13 14.58
C LEU A 393 2.82 9.71 14.25
N TYR A 394 2.55 8.74 15.11
CA TYR A 394 2.95 7.35 14.88
C TYR A 394 1.78 6.43 14.51
N GLN A 395 0.57 6.72 14.97
CA GLN A 395 -0.64 5.93 14.71
C GLN A 395 -1.87 6.84 14.79
N ALA A 396 -2.81 6.64 13.88
CA ALA A 396 -4.10 7.33 13.86
C ALA A 396 -5.13 6.37 13.26
N ASP A 397 -6.04 5.88 14.10
CA ASP A 397 -7.05 4.88 13.73
C ASP A 397 -8.42 5.25 14.33
N TRP A 398 -9.50 4.98 13.61
CA TRP A 398 -10.86 5.16 14.14
C TRP A 398 -11.15 4.13 15.22
N LEU A 399 -11.87 4.54 16.28
CA LEU A 399 -12.44 3.56 17.19
C LEU A 399 -13.58 2.83 16.46
N PRO A 400 -13.52 1.49 16.30
CA PRO A 400 -14.59 0.73 15.67
C PRO A 400 -15.91 0.91 16.43
N GLY A 401 -17.01 0.67 15.73
CA GLY A 401 -18.33 0.67 16.35
C GLY A 401 -19.41 0.24 15.37
N GLN A 402 -20.57 -0.10 15.92
CA GLN A 402 -21.73 -0.49 15.12
C GLN A 402 -22.54 0.76 14.75
N TYR A 403 -22.64 1.02 13.45
CA TYR A 403 -23.42 2.13 12.91
C TYR A 403 -24.42 1.59 11.90
N VAL A 404 -25.58 2.23 11.84
CA VAL A 404 -26.60 1.93 10.83
C VAL A 404 -26.30 2.74 9.58
N GLU A 405 -26.37 2.11 8.40
CA GLU A 405 -26.25 2.82 7.14
C GLU A 405 -27.34 3.88 7.04
N ARG A 406 -26.95 5.12 6.75
CA ARG A 406 -27.87 6.24 6.58
C ARG A 406 -27.85 6.66 5.12
N PRO A 407 -29.01 6.96 4.50
CA PRO A 407 -29.06 7.41 3.11
C PRO A 407 -28.14 8.61 2.91
N ALA A 408 -27.60 8.76 1.70
CA ALA A 408 -26.78 9.90 1.33
C ALA A 408 -27.46 11.19 1.80
N SER A 409 -26.75 12.03 2.55
CA SER A 409 -27.35 13.27 3.04
C SER A 409 -27.87 14.05 1.84
N PRO A 410 -29.12 14.56 1.87
CA PRO A 410 -29.62 15.38 0.79
C PRO A 410 -28.58 16.46 0.51
N VAL A 411 -28.20 16.59 -0.76
CA VAL A 411 -27.30 17.65 -1.20
C VAL A 411 -27.94 18.93 -0.68
N SER A 412 -27.28 19.60 0.26
CA SER A 412 -27.76 20.88 0.75
C SER A 412 -27.93 21.74 -0.50
N ALA A 413 -29.15 22.21 -0.75
CA ALA A 413 -29.49 23.09 -1.85
C ALA A 413 -28.87 24.49 -1.63
N LYS A 414 -27.54 24.51 -1.48
CA LYS A 414 -26.69 25.70 -1.40
C LYS A 414 -25.62 25.62 -2.50
N SER A 415 -26.06 25.31 -3.71
CA SER A 415 -25.37 25.67 -4.96
C SER A 415 -26.26 25.54 -6.20
N SER A 416 -27.58 25.67 -6.05
CA SER A 416 -28.50 25.78 -7.19
C SER A 416 -29.45 26.94 -6.91
N GLN A 417 -29.46 27.91 -7.83
CA GLN A 417 -30.33 29.08 -7.91
C GLN A 417 -30.04 30.24 -6.95
N LYS A 418 -29.04 31.07 -7.32
CA LYS A 418 -29.36 32.50 -7.49
C LYS A 418 -30.15 32.61 -8.80
N GLU A 419 -31.42 32.23 -8.76
CA GLU A 419 -32.39 32.78 -9.71
C GLU A 419 -32.49 34.27 -9.38
N LYS A 420 -31.81 35.09 -10.18
CA LYS A 420 -32.15 36.50 -10.26
C LYS A 420 -33.56 36.57 -10.84
N GLN A 421 -34.55 36.82 -10.00
CA GLN A 421 -35.79 37.43 -10.48
C GLN A 421 -35.46 38.74 -11.21
N PRO A 422 -36.13 39.05 -12.32
CA PRO A 422 -35.82 40.22 -13.12
C PRO A 422 -36.37 41.47 -12.43
N SER A 423 -35.49 42.29 -11.86
CA SER A 423 -35.83 43.69 -11.57
C SER A 423 -35.73 44.47 -12.87
N ALA A 424 -36.88 44.95 -13.36
CA ALA A 424 -36.97 45.84 -14.50
C ALA A 424 -36.21 47.15 -14.22
N ALA A 425 -35.09 47.35 -14.90
CA ALA A 425 -34.46 48.65 -15.06
C ALA A 425 -33.74 48.70 -16.41
N ALA A 426 -34.06 49.73 -17.18
CA ALA A 426 -33.71 49.92 -18.59
C ALA A 426 -32.20 49.87 -18.88
N ILE A 427 -31.83 49.14 -19.94
CA ILE A 427 -30.47 49.10 -20.48
C ILE A 427 -30.31 50.27 -21.47
N ALA A 428 -29.65 51.34 -21.03
CA ALA A 428 -29.03 52.32 -21.93
C ALA A 428 -27.60 51.85 -22.26
N LYS A 429 -27.30 51.68 -23.56
CA LYS A 429 -25.96 51.36 -24.05
C LYS A 429 -25.07 52.61 -23.96
N SER A 430 -24.02 52.59 -23.14
CA SER A 430 -22.99 53.64 -23.12
C SER A 430 -21.86 53.30 -24.10
N ALA A 431 -21.66 54.18 -25.08
CA ALA A 431 -20.60 54.14 -26.07
C ALA A 431 -19.20 54.34 -25.44
N ALA A 432 -18.20 53.63 -25.97
CA ALA A 432 -16.80 53.81 -25.62
C ALA A 432 -16.23 55.10 -26.24
N TYR A 433 -15.55 55.90 -25.41
CA TYR A 433 -14.92 57.18 -25.73
C TYR A 433 -13.78 57.04 -26.75
N ARG A 434 -13.82 57.85 -27.82
CA ARG A 434 -12.75 57.99 -28.83
C ARG A 434 -12.11 59.39 -28.70
N PRO A 435 -10.80 59.51 -28.45
CA PRO A 435 -10.14 60.81 -28.42
C PRO A 435 -10.00 61.43 -29.83
N PRO A 436 -10.16 62.76 -29.97
CA PRO A 436 -10.03 63.46 -31.24
C PRO A 436 -8.55 63.72 -31.54
N HIS A 437 -8.13 63.55 -32.78
CA HIS A 437 -6.76 63.71 -33.32
C HIS A 437 -5.84 62.48 -33.29
N SER A 438 -6.17 61.49 -34.12
CA SER A 438 -5.15 60.69 -34.82
C SER A 438 -5.67 60.20 -36.17
N SER A 439 -6.08 61.14 -37.03
CA SER A 439 -6.22 60.89 -38.46
C SER A 439 -4.83 61.03 -39.09
N MET A 440 -4.32 59.94 -39.68
CA MET A 440 -3.38 59.85 -40.81
C MET A 440 -2.49 58.62 -40.66
N SER A 441 -2.93 57.49 -41.23
CA SER A 441 -2.08 56.45 -41.85
C SER A 441 -2.91 55.21 -42.26
N ALA A 442 -4.10 55.42 -42.80
CA ALA A 442 -4.89 54.34 -43.42
C ALA A 442 -4.51 54.11 -44.91
N SER A 443 -3.46 54.76 -45.41
CA SER A 443 -3.03 54.70 -46.82
C SER A 443 -1.64 54.08 -47.04
N VAL A 444 -0.98 53.51 -46.02
CA VAL A 444 0.31 52.78 -46.20
C VAL A 444 0.18 51.27 -45.95
N ARG A 445 -0.96 50.79 -45.44
CA ARG A 445 -1.15 49.36 -45.11
C ARG A 445 -1.73 48.51 -46.23
N ALA A 446 -2.19 49.14 -47.32
CA ALA A 446 -2.82 48.47 -48.47
C ALA A 446 -1.84 48.13 -49.63
N GLN A 447 -0.54 48.43 -49.49
CA GLN A 447 0.50 47.98 -50.43
C GLN A 447 1.28 46.76 -49.93
N LEU A 448 0.97 46.24 -48.72
CA LEU A 448 1.82 45.22 -48.11
C LEU A 448 1.29 43.80 -48.20
N PHE A 449 -0.04 43.55 -48.25
CA PHE A 449 -0.56 42.18 -48.38
C PHE A 449 -1.94 42.16 -49.05
N GLY A 450 -1.98 41.79 -50.34
CA GLY A 450 -3.19 41.44 -51.09
C GLY A 450 -3.43 39.92 -51.10
N GLU A 451 -4.70 39.55 -51.32
CA GLU A 451 -5.26 38.19 -51.40
C GLU A 451 -5.03 37.48 -52.76
N GLU A 452 -4.92 36.15 -52.68
CA GLU A 452 -5.30 35.05 -53.62
C GLU A 452 -4.65 35.00 -55.03
N ASP A 453 -4.24 33.86 -55.63
CA ASP A 453 -4.54 32.43 -55.47
C ASP A 453 -3.51 31.57 -56.27
N SER A 454 -3.53 30.23 -56.09
CA SER A 454 -2.94 29.14 -56.95
C SER A 454 -1.67 28.37 -56.50
N ASN A 455 -1.92 27.08 -56.24
CA ASN A 455 -1.16 25.83 -56.42
C ASN A 455 0.40 25.77 -56.56
N ALA A 456 0.95 24.73 -55.93
CA ALA A 456 2.26 24.06 -56.11
C ALA A 456 3.49 24.52 -55.28
N GLY A 457 4.09 23.55 -54.59
CA GLY A 457 5.55 23.43 -54.48
C GLY A 457 6.27 24.12 -53.31
N SER A 458 6.78 23.30 -52.38
CA SER A 458 8.07 23.44 -51.68
C SER A 458 8.60 24.83 -51.29
N GLY A 459 8.74 25.08 -49.97
CA GLY A 459 9.64 26.13 -49.50
C GLY A 459 9.59 26.40 -48.01
N LEU A 460 10.18 25.53 -47.18
CA LEU A 460 10.48 25.90 -45.78
C LEU A 460 11.45 27.09 -45.75
N SER A 461 11.19 28.07 -44.90
CA SER A 461 12.01 29.27 -44.77
C SER A 461 13.44 28.95 -44.33
N LYS A 462 14.43 29.76 -44.76
CA LYS A 462 15.85 29.60 -44.42
C LYS A 462 16.14 29.56 -42.91
N SER A 463 15.28 30.18 -42.09
CA SER A 463 15.33 30.13 -40.63
C SER A 463 14.77 28.83 -40.06
N ALA A 464 13.75 28.23 -40.68
CA ALA A 464 13.20 26.94 -40.29
C ALA A 464 14.15 25.76 -40.61
N LEU A 465 14.86 25.80 -41.74
CA LEU A 465 15.89 24.80 -42.08
C LEU A 465 17.13 24.88 -41.17
N LYS A 466 17.48 26.07 -40.68
CA LYS A 466 18.63 26.25 -39.76
C LYS A 466 18.32 25.73 -38.35
N ASN A 467 17.08 25.90 -37.88
CA ASN A 467 16.63 25.36 -36.60
C ASN A 467 16.36 23.85 -36.66
N LYS A 468 15.88 23.32 -37.79
CA LYS A 468 15.72 21.87 -37.98
C LYS A 468 17.07 21.13 -38.03
N LYS A 469 18.05 21.65 -38.79
CA LYS A 469 19.42 21.10 -38.81
C LYS A 469 20.14 21.20 -37.46
N ARG A 470 19.82 22.21 -36.63
CA ARG A 470 20.39 22.37 -35.28
C ARG A 470 19.77 21.40 -34.26
N ARG A 471 18.49 21.05 -34.42
CA ARG A 471 17.78 20.02 -33.65
C ARG A 471 18.19 18.60 -34.05
N GLU A 472 18.42 18.34 -35.34
CA GLU A 472 18.89 17.05 -35.84
C GLU A 472 20.35 16.79 -35.43
N LYS A 473 21.24 17.78 -35.51
CA LYS A 473 22.62 17.66 -34.98
C LYS A 473 22.72 17.53 -33.45
N GLN A 474 21.68 17.95 -32.71
CA GLN A 474 21.60 17.71 -31.27
C GLN A 474 21.08 16.31 -30.94
N LYS A 475 20.23 15.71 -31.80
CA LYS A 475 19.76 14.33 -31.68
C LYS A 475 20.81 13.30 -32.10
N GLU A 476 21.58 13.57 -33.16
CA GLU A 476 22.67 12.68 -33.59
C GLU A 476 23.88 12.68 -32.63
N LYS A 477 24.06 13.75 -31.84
CA LYS A 477 25.07 13.81 -30.77
C LYS A 477 24.64 13.13 -29.45
N SER A 478 23.37 12.75 -29.32
CA SER A 478 22.87 12.01 -28.15
C SER A 478 22.70 10.50 -28.38
N GLU A 479 22.98 9.99 -29.58
CA GLU A 479 22.84 8.56 -29.93
C GLU A 479 24.16 7.79 -30.05
N THR A 480 25.28 8.36 -29.61
CA THR A 480 26.56 7.63 -29.51
C THR A 480 27.25 7.96 -28.20
N LEU A 481 26.95 7.19 -27.14
CA LEU A 481 27.79 6.92 -25.96
C LEU A 481 27.07 5.86 -25.09
N PRO A 482 27.75 4.78 -24.65
CA PRO A 482 27.20 3.84 -23.67
C PRO A 482 27.37 4.40 -22.25
N ASP A 483 26.26 4.56 -21.55
CA ASP A 483 26.24 5.03 -20.16
C ASP A 483 26.52 3.87 -19.19
N ALA A 484 27.48 4.07 -18.30
CA ALA A 484 27.77 3.21 -17.17
C ALA A 484 27.04 3.78 -15.93
N PRO A 485 26.73 2.96 -14.91
CA PRO A 485 25.67 3.27 -13.96
C PRO A 485 26.12 4.26 -12.86
N GLU A 486 25.32 5.30 -12.61
CA GLU A 486 25.29 6.05 -11.34
C GLU A 486 23.96 5.73 -10.64
N VAL A 487 23.94 4.79 -9.68
CA VAL A 487 24.25 4.94 -8.24
C VAL A 487 23.23 5.83 -7.51
N VAL A 488 22.35 5.10 -6.85
CA VAL A 488 21.37 5.48 -5.84
C VAL A 488 22.05 6.23 -4.70
N LYS A 489 21.47 7.37 -4.29
CA LYS A 489 21.78 8.02 -3.02
C LYS A 489 21.25 7.14 -1.89
N GLU A 490 22.15 6.45 -1.19
CA GLU A 490 21.83 5.75 0.05
C GLU A 490 21.82 6.68 1.26
N VAL A 491 20.94 6.28 2.17
CA VAL A 491 20.55 6.84 3.45
C VAL A 491 21.74 6.97 4.42
N ASN A 492 21.82 8.11 5.11
CA ASN A 492 22.72 8.30 6.25
C ASN A 492 22.37 7.30 7.38
N SER A 493 23.28 6.36 7.62
CA SER A 493 23.52 5.75 8.92
C SER A 493 24.96 6.06 9.31
N GLU A 494 25.20 6.53 10.53
CA GLU A 494 26.55 6.80 11.03
C GLU A 494 27.40 5.51 10.95
N THR A 495 28.32 5.48 9.99
CA THR A 495 29.34 4.44 9.84
C THR A 495 30.70 5.12 9.88
N SER A 496 31.65 4.52 10.60
CA SER A 496 33.01 5.03 10.78
C SER A 496 33.72 5.20 9.44
N SER A 497 34.63 6.19 9.35
CA SER A 497 35.36 6.55 8.13
C SER A 497 36.06 5.37 7.44
N GLY A 498 36.50 4.36 8.20
CA GLY A 498 37.11 3.13 7.67
C GLY A 498 36.18 2.31 6.78
N ASP A 499 34.86 2.34 7.03
CA ASP A 499 33.89 1.53 6.27
C ASP A 499 33.61 2.13 4.88
N GLU A 500 33.78 3.45 4.69
CA GLU A 500 33.73 4.08 3.38
C GLU A 500 34.95 3.75 2.50
N PHE A 501 36.15 3.71 3.09
CA PHE A 501 37.37 3.31 2.38
C PHE A 501 37.27 1.86 1.89
N ALA A 502 36.79 0.95 2.74
CA ALA A 502 36.58 -0.45 2.38
C ALA A 502 35.56 -0.63 1.23
N LYS A 503 34.47 0.15 1.23
CA LYS A 503 33.48 0.14 0.13
C LYS A 503 34.09 0.63 -1.19
N LYS A 504 34.89 1.71 -1.17
CA LYS A 504 35.58 2.24 -2.37
C LYS A 504 36.61 1.25 -2.92
N ILE A 505 37.40 0.61 -2.06
CA ILE A 505 38.37 -0.42 -2.48
C ILE A 505 37.68 -1.63 -3.14
N ARG A 506 36.54 -2.09 -2.60
CA ARG A 506 35.75 -3.18 -3.23
C ARG A 506 35.23 -2.79 -4.62
N ALA A 507 34.78 -1.55 -4.80
CA ALA A 507 34.29 -1.06 -6.08
C ALA A 507 35.42 -0.97 -7.13
N LEU A 508 36.60 -0.47 -6.76
CA LEU A 508 37.77 -0.39 -7.64
C LEU A 508 38.30 -1.79 -8.02
N ASN A 509 38.33 -2.72 -7.07
CA ASN A 509 38.69 -4.13 -7.34
C ASN A 509 37.72 -4.81 -8.31
N LYS A 510 36.41 -4.48 -8.26
CA LYS A 510 35.44 -4.98 -9.24
C LYS A 510 35.74 -4.47 -10.66
N LYS A 511 36.18 -3.21 -10.81
CA LYS A 511 36.61 -2.64 -12.10
C LYS A 511 37.88 -3.32 -12.62
N LEU A 512 38.85 -3.62 -11.75
CA LEU A 512 40.06 -4.36 -12.15
C LEU A 512 39.76 -5.77 -12.67
N ARG A 513 38.84 -6.51 -12.03
CA ARG A 513 38.42 -7.84 -12.51
C ARG A 513 37.81 -7.79 -13.91
N GLN A 514 37.03 -6.76 -14.22
CA GLN A 514 36.47 -6.56 -15.57
C GLN A 514 37.55 -6.29 -16.62
N ILE A 515 38.62 -5.59 -16.25
CA ILE A 515 39.76 -5.35 -17.15
C ILE A 515 40.57 -6.65 -17.35
N GLU A 516 40.75 -7.48 -16.32
CA GLU A 516 41.40 -8.79 -16.44
C GLU A 516 40.59 -9.75 -17.31
N GLU A 517 39.26 -9.77 -17.18
CA GLU A 517 38.39 -10.53 -18.09
C GLU A 517 38.48 -10.02 -19.52
N LEU A 518 38.60 -8.71 -19.74
CA LEU A 518 38.83 -8.13 -21.06
C LEU A 518 40.18 -8.54 -21.63
N LYS A 519 41.26 -8.55 -20.84
CA LYS A 519 42.58 -9.05 -21.25
C LYS A 519 42.54 -10.51 -21.68
N ASN A 520 41.88 -11.35 -20.89
CA ASN A 520 41.73 -12.77 -21.19
C ASN A 520 40.91 -13.02 -22.46
N LYS A 521 39.91 -12.17 -22.74
CA LYS A 521 39.14 -12.24 -24.01
C LYS A 521 39.92 -11.73 -25.23
N LEU A 522 40.92 -10.87 -25.02
CA LEU A 522 41.75 -10.26 -26.06
C LEU A 522 43.03 -11.03 -26.38
N SER A 523 43.28 -12.18 -25.74
CA SER A 523 44.45 -13.02 -26.00
C SER A 523 44.40 -13.60 -27.42
N GLY A 524 44.97 -12.88 -28.38
CA GLY A 524 45.04 -13.26 -29.80
C GLY A 524 44.31 -12.34 -30.78
N GLN A 525 43.72 -11.23 -30.35
CA GLN A 525 43.07 -10.24 -31.22
C GLN A 525 43.62 -8.83 -30.98
N THR A 526 43.68 -8.00 -32.02
CA THR A 526 44.09 -6.59 -31.89
C THR A 526 42.97 -5.78 -31.21
N PRO A 527 43.24 -5.13 -30.06
CA PRO A 527 42.20 -4.39 -29.33
C PRO A 527 41.74 -3.13 -30.07
N SER A 528 40.43 -2.86 -30.04
CA SER A 528 39.83 -1.60 -30.49
C SER A 528 40.33 -0.41 -29.67
N GLN A 529 40.24 0.81 -30.21
CA GLN A 529 40.74 2.03 -29.58
C GLN A 529 40.10 2.29 -28.19
N GLU A 530 38.83 1.95 -28.01
CA GLU A 530 38.15 2.02 -26.72
C GLU A 530 38.66 0.97 -25.72
N GLN A 531 38.97 -0.25 -26.18
CA GLN A 531 39.52 -1.31 -25.34
C GLN A 531 40.94 -0.99 -24.88
N LYS A 532 41.75 -0.36 -25.74
CA LYS A 532 43.08 0.17 -25.38
C LYS A 532 42.98 1.22 -24.27
N SER A 533 42.00 2.13 -24.35
CA SER A 533 41.79 3.15 -23.30
C SER A 533 41.43 2.53 -21.94
N LYS A 534 40.61 1.47 -21.92
CA LYS A 534 40.25 0.75 -20.68
C LYS A 534 41.42 -0.03 -20.10
N LEU A 535 42.29 -0.62 -20.93
CA LEU A 535 43.51 -1.29 -20.49
C LEU A 535 44.53 -0.29 -19.89
N GLN A 536 44.60 0.92 -20.44
CA GLN A 536 45.48 1.98 -19.90
C GLN A 536 45.02 2.50 -18.52
N GLN A 537 43.72 2.43 -18.21
CA GLN A 537 43.17 2.84 -16.91
C GLN A 537 43.53 1.88 -15.76
N GLU A 538 43.98 0.66 -16.05
CA GLU A 538 44.32 -0.34 -15.03
C GLU A 538 45.42 0.12 -14.07
N ALA A 539 46.47 0.76 -14.59
CA ALA A 539 47.57 1.26 -13.77
C ALA A 539 47.10 2.34 -12.79
N LEU A 540 46.22 3.24 -13.25
CA LEU A 540 45.64 4.32 -12.43
C LEU A 540 44.74 3.76 -11.33
N LEU A 541 43.92 2.75 -11.63
CA LEU A 541 43.05 2.09 -10.64
C LEU A 541 43.86 1.37 -9.56
N ARG A 542 44.97 0.72 -9.92
CA ARG A 542 45.87 0.07 -8.95
C ARG A 542 46.57 1.09 -8.05
N GLU A 543 46.99 2.24 -8.58
CA GLU A 543 47.56 3.32 -7.77
C GLU A 543 46.53 3.96 -6.84
N GLU A 544 45.29 4.13 -7.28
CA GLU A 544 44.20 4.67 -6.47
C GLU A 544 43.84 3.75 -5.31
N ILE A 545 43.77 2.43 -5.53
CA ILE A 545 43.60 1.44 -4.45
C ILE A 545 44.75 1.54 -3.44
N ARG A 546 46.00 1.61 -3.92
CA ARG A 546 47.17 1.72 -3.03
C ARG A 546 47.14 2.98 -2.18
N LYS A 547 46.69 4.11 -2.72
CA LYS A 547 46.52 5.37 -1.97
C LYS A 547 45.41 5.24 -0.93
N LEU A 548 44.30 4.57 -1.25
CA LEU A 548 43.19 4.35 -0.32
C LEU A 548 43.56 3.35 0.80
N GLU A 549 44.39 2.35 0.52
CA GLU A 549 44.92 1.41 1.53
C GLU A 549 45.94 2.07 2.47
N LEU A 550 46.70 3.07 1.99
CA LEU A 550 47.64 3.86 2.80
C LEU A 550 46.96 4.95 3.65
N SER A 551 45.71 5.28 3.34
CA SER A 551 44.91 6.31 4.04
C SER A 551 43.76 5.75 4.88
N SER A 552 43.54 4.44 4.80
CA SER A 552 42.76 3.63 5.76
C SER A 552 43.64 3.19 6.92
#